data_AF-A0A1T4RAJ6-F1
#
_entry.id   AF-A0A1T4RAJ6-F1
#
_cell.length_a   1.000
_cell.length_b   1.000
_cell.length_c   1.000
_cell.angle_alpha   90.00
_cell.angle_beta   90.00
_cell.angle_gamma   90.00
#
_symmetry.space_group_name_H-M   'P 1'
#
loop_
_entity.id
_entity.type
_entity.pdbx_description
1 polymer ?
#
loop_
_entity_poly.entity_id
_entity_poly.type
_entity_poly.pdbx_seq_one_letter_code
_entity_poly.pdbx_strand_id
1 'polypeptide(L)' 'MAVSVDLDGVVDKAWADKELAEVLAAPVSALKGVSERDGELLKEAFGIVTVADLAANKYFANASALAAVAKATGA' A
#
# COMPACT_ATOMS: atom_id res chain seq x y z
N MET A 1 11.11 -1.47 -20.20
CA MET A 1 11.86 -0.64 -19.24
C MET A 1 11.46 -1.12 -17.86
N ALA A 2 12.32 -1.88 -17.17
CA ALA A 2 12.06 -2.24 -15.78
C ALA A 2 12.40 -1.00 -14.94
N VAL A 3 11.38 -0.26 -14.54
CA VAL A 3 11.53 0.74 -13.49
C VAL A 3 11.77 -0.06 -12.21
N SER A 4 13.02 -0.10 -11.75
CA SER A 4 13.37 -0.56 -10.41
C SER A 4 12.81 0.48 -9.44
N VAL A 5 11.62 0.22 -8.90
CA VAL A 5 11.08 1.01 -7.80
C VAL A 5 11.84 0.55 -6.56
N ASP A 6 12.59 1.44 -5.92
CA ASP A 6 13.14 1.20 -4.59
C ASP A 6 11.97 1.09 -3.60
N LEU A 7 11.64 -0.15 -3.21
CA LEU A 7 10.53 -0.44 -2.31
C LEU A 7 10.97 -0.46 -0.83
N ASP A 8 12.27 -0.42 -0.52
CA ASP A 8 12.86 -0.48 0.84
C ASP A 8 12.28 0.54 1.84
N GLY A 9 11.78 1.67 1.33
CA GLY A 9 11.14 2.71 2.14
C GLY A 9 9.69 2.43 2.51
N VAL A 10 9.02 1.55 1.75
CA VAL A 10 7.55 1.44 1.69
C VAL A 10 7.07 0.05 2.10
N VAL A 11 7.83 -1.00 1.77
CA VAL A 11 7.51 -2.39 2.10
C VAL A 11 8.49 -2.94 3.14
N ASP A 12 8.07 -3.99 3.84
CA ASP A 12 8.95 -4.73 4.74
C ASP A 12 10.14 -5.32 3.97
N LYS A 13 11.29 -5.50 4.64
CA LYS A 13 12.50 -6.08 4.01
C LYS A 13 12.24 -7.42 3.34
N ALA A 14 11.30 -8.22 3.85
CA ALA A 14 10.92 -9.49 3.23
C ALA A 14 10.28 -9.36 1.84
N TRP A 15 9.88 -8.14 1.45
CA TRP A 15 9.20 -7.82 0.20
C TRP A 15 9.98 -6.85 -0.70
N ALA A 16 11.09 -6.27 -0.21
CA ALA A 16 11.89 -5.30 -0.96
C ALA A 16 12.57 -5.91 -2.21
N ASP A 17 12.99 -7.17 -2.12
CA ASP A 17 13.62 -7.90 -3.23
C ASP A 17 12.62 -8.56 -4.21
N LYS A 18 11.31 -8.40 -3.99
CA LYS A 18 10.27 -9.04 -4.82
C LYS A 18 9.80 -8.13 -5.95
N GLU A 19 9.22 -8.76 -6.98
CA GLU A 19 8.60 -8.00 -8.05
C GLU A 19 7.38 -7.22 -7.55
N LEU A 20 7.13 -6.05 -8.15
CA LEU A 20 6.00 -5.19 -7.81
C LEU A 20 4.66 -5.93 -7.86
N ALA A 21 4.50 -6.89 -8.79
CA ALA A 21 3.31 -7.72 -8.88
C ALA A 21 3.10 -8.61 -7.65
N GLU A 22 4.18 -9.20 -7.11
CA GLU A 22 4.11 -10.00 -5.89
C GLU A 22 3.83 -9.13 -4.67
N VAL A 23 4.43 -7.94 -4.62
CA VAL A 23 4.20 -6.96 -3.56
C VAL A 23 2.75 -6.45 -3.56
N LEU A 24 2.16 -6.26 -4.74
CA LEU A 24 0.76 -5.88 -4.87
C LEU A 24 -0.19 -7.00 -4.46
N ALA A 25 0.16 -8.26 -4.75
CA ALA A 25 -0.58 -9.43 -4.30
C ALA A 25 -0.34 -9.77 -2.81
N ALA A 26 0.66 -9.14 -2.19
CA ALA A 26 0.98 -9.33 -0.78
C ALA A 26 -0.13 -8.82 0.13
N PRO A 27 -0.25 -9.37 1.35
CA PRO A 27 -1.14 -8.82 2.35
C PRO A 27 -0.71 -7.39 2.74
N VAL A 28 -1.65 -6.57 3.22
CA VAL A 28 -1.34 -5.19 3.67
C VAL A 28 -0.29 -5.13 4.78
N SER A 29 -0.08 -6.21 5.54
CA SER A 29 1.01 -6.34 6.53
C SER A 29 2.41 -6.40 5.91
N ALA A 30 2.52 -6.57 4.58
CA ALA A 30 3.77 -6.43 3.85
C ALA A 30 4.23 -4.96 3.75
N LEU A 31 3.33 -4.00 4.02
CA LEU A 31 3.68 -2.59 4.07
C LEU A 31 4.38 -2.27 5.39
N LYS A 32 5.43 -1.48 5.30
CA LYS A 32 6.21 -1.08 6.46
C LYS A 32 5.34 -0.23 7.40
N GLY A 33 5.19 -0.69 8.64
CA GLY A 33 4.40 -0.02 9.66
C GLY A 33 2.94 -0.48 9.75
N VAL A 34 2.53 -1.48 8.97
CA VAL A 34 1.24 -2.16 9.11
C VAL A 34 1.47 -3.48 9.82
N SER A 35 0.92 -3.65 11.02
CA SER A 35 0.97 -4.94 11.72
C SER A 35 -0.08 -5.92 11.18
N GLU A 36 0.06 -7.22 11.50
CA GLU A 36 -0.96 -8.22 11.14
C GLU A 36 -2.34 -7.84 11.64
N ARG A 37 -2.41 -7.29 12.87
CA ARG A 37 -3.66 -6.82 13.49
C ARG A 37 -4.29 -5.66 12.73
N ASP A 38 -3.50 -4.73 12.20
CA ASP A 38 -4.02 -3.64 11.38
C ASP A 38 -4.56 -4.16 10.05
N GLY A 39 -3.91 -5.18 9.49
CA GLY A 39 -4.39 -5.87 8.29
C GLY A 39 -5.71 -6.61 8.50
N GLU A 40 -5.90 -7.26 9.64
CA GLU A 40 -7.17 -7.89 10.01
C GLU A 40 -8.29 -6.85 10.14
N LEU A 41 -8.04 -5.71 10.78
CA LEU A 41 -9.03 -4.63 10.91
C LEU A 41 -9.42 -4.03 9.55
N LEU A 42 -8.45 -3.84 8.65
CA LEU A 42 -8.70 -3.37 7.28
C LEU A 42 -9.55 -4.37 6.48
N LYS A 43 -9.31 -5.68 6.69
CA LYS A 43 -10.11 -6.74 6.10
C LYS A 43 -11.53 -6.77 6.65
N GLU A 44 -11.71 -6.64 7.96
CA GLU A 44 -13.04 -6.65 8.58
C GLU A 44 -13.85 -5.39 8.26
N ALA A 45 -13.23 -4.21 8.29
CA ALA A 45 -13.93 -2.94 8.08
C ALA A 45 -14.17 -2.61 6.61
N PHE A 46 -13.22 -2.96 5.72
CA PHE A 46 -13.24 -2.54 4.31
C PHE A 46 -13.15 -3.71 3.32
N GLY A 47 -12.99 -4.95 3.78
CA GLY A 47 -12.82 -6.12 2.90
C GLY A 47 -11.44 -6.18 2.22
N ILE A 48 -10.48 -5.38 2.67
CA ILE A 48 -9.16 -5.24 2.04
C ILE A 48 -8.20 -6.29 2.60
N VAL A 49 -7.64 -7.12 1.73
CA VAL A 49 -6.65 -8.14 2.14
C VAL A 49 -5.28 -7.82 1.57
N THR A 50 -5.21 -7.41 0.31
CA THR A 50 -3.96 -7.18 -0.41
C THR A 50 -3.61 -5.69 -0.55
N VAL A 51 -2.34 -5.40 -0.83
CA VAL A 51 -1.89 -4.04 -1.16
C VAL A 51 -2.61 -3.52 -2.42
N ALA A 52 -2.85 -4.39 -3.40
CA ALA A 52 -3.65 -4.08 -4.59
C ALA A 52 -5.10 -3.71 -4.23
N ASP A 53 -5.74 -4.46 -3.34
CA ASP A 53 -7.11 -4.16 -2.87
C ASP A 53 -7.15 -2.81 -2.14
N LEU A 54 -6.11 -2.50 -1.36
CA LEU A 54 -6.00 -1.23 -0.66
C LEU A 54 -5.92 -0.06 -1.64
N ALA A 55 -5.11 -0.21 -2.71
CA ALA A 55 -4.98 0.80 -3.75
C ALA A 55 -6.25 0.92 -4.64
N ALA A 56 -6.94 -0.19 -4.90
CA ALA A 56 -8.14 -0.22 -5.72
C ALA A 56 -9.40 0.29 -4.98
N ASN A 57 -9.37 0.39 -3.66
CA ASN A 57 -10.50 0.86 -2.89
C ASN A 57 -10.76 2.37 -3.11
N LYS A 58 -11.96 2.71 -3.59
CA LYS A 58 -12.38 4.09 -3.89
C LYS A 58 -12.14 5.10 -2.75
N TYR A 59 -12.27 4.68 -1.50
CA TYR A 59 -12.08 5.58 -0.35
C TYR A 59 -10.60 5.92 -0.15
N PHE A 60 -9.74 4.92 -0.23
CA PHE A 60 -8.29 5.08 -0.09
C PHE A 60 -7.68 5.77 -1.31
N ALA A 61 -8.14 5.44 -2.53
CA ALA A 61 -7.72 6.11 -3.76
C ALA A 61 -8.08 7.60 -3.76
N ASN A 62 -9.29 7.95 -3.32
CA ASN A 62 -9.69 9.36 -3.20
C ASN A 62 -8.92 10.08 -2.10
N ALA A 63 -8.71 9.45 -0.94
CA ALA A 63 -7.95 10.03 0.16
C ALA A 63 -6.48 10.26 -0.21
N SER A 64 -5.84 9.30 -0.89
CA SER A 64 -4.46 9.43 -1.36
C SER A 64 -4.31 10.50 -2.44
N ALA A 65 -5.28 10.59 -3.37
CA ALA A 65 -5.32 11.65 -4.37
C ALA A 65 -5.48 13.04 -3.72
N LEU A 66 -6.39 13.19 -2.75
CA LEU A 66 -6.57 14.46 -2.01
C LEU A 66 -5.31 14.85 -1.25
N ALA A 67 -4.65 13.91 -0.57
CA ALA A 67 -3.39 14.16 0.12
C ALA A 67 -2.25 14.54 -0.85
N ALA A 68 -2.18 13.88 -2.00
CA ALA A 68 -1.21 14.20 -3.04
C ALA A 68 -1.44 15.60 -3.62
N VAL A 69 -2.70 15.98 -3.86
CA VAL A 69 -3.07 17.33 -4.29
C VAL A 69 -2.68 18.35 -3.21
N ALA A 70 -3.04 18.13 -1.95
CA ALA A 70 -2.67 19.03 -0.85
C ALA A 70 -1.15 19.23 -0.75
N LYS A 71 -0.38 18.13 -0.83
CA LYS A 71 1.09 18.15 -0.85
C LYS A 71 1.65 18.92 -2.05
N ALA A 72 1.03 18.79 -3.23
CA ALA A 72 1.43 19.50 -4.42
C ALA A 72 1.06 21.00 -4.37
N THR A 73 -0.03 21.36 -3.69
CA THR A 73 -0.50 22.74 -3.56
C THR A 73 0.05 23.48 -2.35
N GLY A 74 0.79 22.80 -1.46
CA GLY A 74 1.45 23.43 -0.31
C GLY A 74 0.49 24.03 0.72
N ALA A 75 -0.70 23.42 0.87
CA ALA A 75 -1.69 23.81 1.88
C ALA A 75 -1.38 23.18 3.24
#